data_AF-A0A1I1XRP1-F1
#
_entry.id   AF-A0A1I1XRP1-F1
#
_cell.length_a   1.000
_cell.length_b   1.000
_cell.length_c   1.000
_cell.angle_alpha   90.00
_cell.angle_beta   90.00
_cell.angle_gamma   90.00
#
_symmetry.space_group_name_H-M   'P 1'
#
loop_
_entity.id
_entity.type
_entity.pdbx_description
1 polymer ?
#
loop_
_entity_poly.entity_id
_entity_poly.type
_entity_poly.pdbx_seq_one_letter_code
_entity_poly.pdbx_strand_id
1 'polypeptide(L)'
;MTRRWLDEVFSSRRELRPARALRSPTWLFALAVLGVNDHLLKGAGLLPGALTGKLSDFAGMLVAPALLAALLGVTSRRGLLHCHIAVGLVFALINLSPACADAWSWLMGLVGFPWTITVDPTDLLALPALALGWRALVPAMRPVAAQPASSVSLSRWPTRPEFGAAALGSLLCVATSDTDDGGDRGDEGPVDYQDFEGDVYLHNSHAEHDIVVRVRDLRPDVEIDCFNVQSKPGVLFSEALFGEGQTWSIPPGANAPARADVGRVTRECYAVLLTSDTIAPTVLFWSAGDVPLEWIPGQHSAPGQYLAGAVELTADDDGQAEIAGSQRPIVFPQRNPGENAYLPGDDAARVAWSDPPSGVHRITELELGSDGCAAFDLDDGLLPRFYFCTPLTELPFAAGQYVSVDDQGDLLVLSRAADPDDPTPVGLAQVAASRGNNLPVISGATLAAKPVFDTELGPDPSCGTVAQPQEFSAEFGGEIVRFLPGEQVELDDGANHLTIFGVHAERRIILAPDCAEGPDTLGDDLELVYVWADSQQQP
;
A
#
# COMPACT_ATOMS: atom_id res chain seq x y z
N MET A 1 14.88 -0.12 -46.45
CA MET A 1 15.10 1.24 -45.89
C MET A 1 15.55 1.26 -44.42
N THR A 2 15.73 0.11 -43.75
CA THR A 2 15.93 0.03 -42.28
C THR A 2 17.38 0.07 -41.79
N ARG A 3 18.37 -0.45 -42.56
CA ARG A 3 19.79 -0.45 -42.12
C ARG A 3 20.42 0.95 -42.00
N ARG A 4 20.08 1.85 -42.93
CA ARG A 4 20.70 3.19 -43.01
C ARG A 4 20.38 4.11 -41.82
N TRP A 5 19.19 3.94 -41.21
CA TRP A 5 18.75 4.75 -40.07
C TRP A 5 19.41 4.29 -38.75
N LEU A 6 19.56 2.98 -38.54
CA LEU A 6 20.26 2.45 -37.37
C LEU A 6 21.75 2.83 -37.39
N ASP A 7 22.41 2.73 -38.54
CA ASP A 7 23.81 3.16 -38.70
C ASP A 7 24.01 4.66 -38.41
N GLU A 8 23.01 5.49 -38.74
CA GLU A 8 23.01 6.92 -38.41
C GLU A 8 22.78 7.19 -36.91
N VAL A 9 21.89 6.45 -36.26
CA VAL A 9 21.58 6.62 -34.82
C VAL A 9 22.77 6.21 -33.94
N PHE A 10 23.48 5.14 -34.31
CA PHE A 10 24.62 4.60 -33.54
C PHE A 10 25.99 5.17 -33.97
N SER A 11 26.03 6.15 -34.87
CA SER A 11 27.27 6.83 -35.30
C SER A 11 28.00 7.48 -34.12
N SER A 12 29.29 7.18 -33.98
CA SER A 12 30.21 7.82 -33.02
C SER A 12 30.85 9.10 -33.56
N ARG A 13 30.57 9.48 -34.81
CA ARG A 13 31.11 10.70 -35.42
C ARG A 13 30.56 11.94 -34.70
N ARG A 14 31.39 12.97 -34.57
CA ARG A 14 31.01 14.26 -33.99
C ARG A 14 30.09 14.99 -34.96
N GLU A 15 28.78 14.87 -34.75
CA GLU A 15 27.75 15.37 -35.66
C GLU A 15 26.79 16.36 -35.00
N LEU A 16 26.89 16.59 -33.68
CA LEU A 16 25.91 17.38 -32.92
C LEU A 16 26.58 18.43 -32.01
N ARG A 17 25.85 19.51 -31.76
CA ARG A 17 26.10 20.54 -30.74
C ARG A 17 24.85 20.72 -29.86
N PRO A 18 24.66 19.91 -28.80
CA PRO A 18 23.46 19.94 -27.95
C PRO A 18 23.14 21.32 -27.36
N ALA A 19 24.16 22.11 -27.01
CA ALA A 19 23.98 23.47 -26.48
C ALA A 19 23.12 24.38 -27.38
N ARG A 20 23.09 24.14 -28.69
CA ARG A 20 22.24 24.91 -29.62
C ARG A 20 20.74 24.63 -29.44
N ALA A 21 20.37 23.44 -29.00
CA ALA A 21 18.98 23.10 -28.73
C ALA A 21 18.41 23.91 -27.57
N LEU A 22 19.24 24.32 -26.60
CA LEU A 22 18.85 25.16 -25.46
C LEU A 22 18.35 26.56 -25.86
N ARG A 23 18.55 26.95 -27.13
CA ARG A 23 18.08 28.21 -27.70
C ARG A 23 16.95 28.00 -28.71
N SER A 24 16.51 26.77 -28.91
CA SER A 24 15.41 26.47 -29.81
C SER A 24 14.08 26.92 -29.18
N PRO A 25 13.11 27.42 -29.97
CA PRO A 25 11.80 27.77 -29.46
C PRO A 25 11.13 26.61 -28.72
N THR A 26 11.31 25.38 -29.20
CA THR A 26 10.75 24.18 -28.58
C THR A 26 11.31 23.92 -27.19
N TRP A 27 12.62 24.03 -27.00
CA TRP A 27 13.23 23.82 -25.69
C TRP A 27 12.89 24.94 -24.71
N LEU A 28 12.89 26.20 -25.17
CA LEU A 28 12.51 27.35 -24.34
C LEU A 28 11.02 27.30 -23.94
N PHE A 29 10.15 26.84 -24.83
CA PHE A 29 8.73 26.64 -24.52
C PHE A 29 8.56 25.53 -23.48
N ALA A 30 9.21 24.37 -23.65
CA ALA A 30 9.16 23.29 -22.67
C ALA A 30 9.71 23.73 -21.31
N LEU A 31 10.81 24.49 -21.29
CA LEU A 31 11.37 25.07 -20.07
C LEU A 31 10.43 26.08 -19.41
N ALA A 32 9.75 26.92 -20.20
CA ALA A 32 8.78 27.88 -19.67
C ALA A 32 7.56 27.17 -19.09
N VAL A 33 7.05 26.13 -19.75
CA VAL A 33 5.99 25.26 -19.21
C VAL A 33 6.44 24.64 -17.89
N LEU A 34 7.64 24.06 -17.84
CA LEU A 34 8.19 23.45 -16.64
C LEU A 34 8.28 24.48 -15.49
N GLY A 35 8.94 25.61 -15.72
CA GLY A 35 9.16 26.62 -14.68
C GLY A 35 7.90 27.35 -14.22
N VAL A 36 6.98 27.71 -15.13
CA VAL A 36 5.69 28.32 -14.75
C VAL A 36 4.83 27.31 -14.01
N ASN A 37 4.81 26.06 -14.46
CA ASN A 37 4.02 25.03 -13.80
C ASN A 37 4.55 24.75 -12.40
N ASP A 38 5.86 24.54 -12.25
CA ASP A 38 6.45 24.07 -11.00
C ASP A 38 6.68 25.16 -9.96
N HIS A 39 6.89 26.41 -10.39
CA HIS A 39 7.13 27.52 -9.44
C HIS A 39 5.97 28.50 -9.30
N LEU A 40 4.94 28.45 -10.16
CA LEU A 40 3.80 29.38 -10.10
C LEU A 40 2.42 28.71 -10.04
N LEU A 41 2.23 27.52 -10.61
CA LEU A 41 0.91 26.88 -10.70
C LEU A 41 0.71 25.74 -9.71
N LYS A 42 1.75 24.96 -9.40
CA LYS A 42 1.71 24.00 -8.29
C LYS A 42 1.50 24.79 -6.98
N GLY A 43 0.52 24.38 -6.17
CA GLY A 43 0.13 25.06 -4.93
C GLY A 43 -0.82 26.27 -5.08
N ALA A 44 -1.03 26.80 -6.29
CA ALA A 44 -1.85 28.01 -6.48
C ALA A 44 -3.38 27.76 -6.52
N GLY A 45 -3.82 26.50 -6.45
CA GLY A 45 -5.25 26.12 -6.47
C GLY A 45 -5.98 26.32 -7.80
N LEU A 46 -5.29 26.76 -8.86
CA LEU A 46 -5.90 27.09 -10.16
C LEU A 46 -6.17 25.88 -11.07
N LEU A 47 -5.45 24.77 -10.87
CA LEU A 47 -5.57 23.53 -11.63
C LEU A 47 -5.42 22.31 -10.70
N PRO A 48 -6.04 21.15 -11.01
CA PRO A 48 -5.86 19.93 -10.23
C PRO A 48 -4.40 19.50 -10.17
N GLY A 49 -3.91 19.10 -8.99
CA GLY A 49 -2.51 18.70 -8.78
C GLY A 49 -2.05 17.55 -9.68
N ALA A 50 -2.93 16.60 -9.98
CA ALA A 50 -2.64 15.52 -10.92
C ALA A 50 -2.34 16.03 -12.35
N LEU A 51 -3.02 17.10 -12.79
CA LEU A 51 -2.82 17.65 -14.13
C LEU A 51 -1.51 18.44 -14.24
N THR A 52 -1.17 19.21 -13.21
CA THR A 52 0.10 19.96 -13.16
C THR A 52 1.30 19.03 -12.96
N GLY A 53 1.15 17.92 -12.23
CA GLY A 53 2.15 16.85 -12.14
C GLY A 53 2.54 16.32 -13.51
N LYS A 54 1.58 15.74 -14.25
CA LYS A 54 1.86 15.15 -15.57
C LYS A 54 2.43 16.17 -16.57
N LEU A 55 1.95 17.42 -16.54
CA LEU A 55 2.44 18.46 -17.44
C LEU A 55 3.94 18.73 -17.23
N SER A 56 4.40 18.69 -15.98
CA SER A 56 5.82 18.79 -15.63
C SER A 56 6.60 17.59 -16.16
N ASP A 57 6.10 16.36 -16.01
CA ASP A 57 6.78 15.15 -16.52
C ASP A 57 6.99 15.20 -18.04
N PHE A 58 5.94 15.56 -18.78
CA PHE A 58 6.02 15.73 -20.22
C PHE A 58 7.05 16.80 -20.61
N ALA A 59 7.07 17.95 -19.91
CA ALA A 59 8.04 19.01 -20.16
C ALA A 59 9.48 18.60 -19.80
N GLY A 60 9.66 17.92 -18.66
CA GLY A 60 10.92 17.41 -18.15
C GLY A 60 11.57 16.41 -19.12
N MET A 61 10.78 15.51 -19.70
CA MET A 61 11.26 14.55 -20.71
C MET A 61 11.77 15.21 -22.01
N LEU A 62 11.35 16.44 -22.32
CA LEU A 62 11.89 17.22 -23.44
C LEU A 62 13.15 18.01 -23.05
N VAL A 63 13.19 18.55 -21.83
CA VAL A 63 14.26 19.45 -21.36
C VAL A 63 15.51 18.67 -20.91
N ALA A 64 15.32 17.64 -20.08
CA ALA A 64 16.41 16.99 -19.35
C ALA A 64 17.45 16.29 -20.23
N PRO A 65 17.10 15.51 -21.28
CA PRO A 65 18.10 14.84 -22.10
C PRO A 65 19.00 15.80 -22.89
N ALA A 66 18.43 16.90 -23.38
CA ALA A 66 19.15 17.93 -24.12
C ALA A 66 20.07 18.75 -23.20
N LEU A 67 19.61 19.06 -21.99
CA LEU A 67 20.38 19.72 -20.95
C LEU A 67 21.56 18.84 -20.49
N LEU A 68 21.30 17.57 -20.16
CA LEU A 68 22.33 16.60 -19.77
C LEU A 68 23.40 16.45 -20.86
N ALA A 69 23.00 16.33 -22.12
CA ALA A 69 23.93 16.23 -23.24
C ALA A 69 24.77 17.51 -23.44
N ALA A 70 24.21 18.69 -23.15
CA ALA A 70 24.93 19.96 -23.21
C ALA A 70 25.93 20.10 -22.06
N LEU A 71 25.55 19.75 -20.83
CA LEU A 71 26.40 19.77 -19.64
C LEU A 71 27.59 18.80 -19.77
N LEU A 72 27.34 17.60 -20.30
CA LEU A 72 28.37 16.58 -20.53
C LEU A 72 29.20 16.83 -21.80
N GLY A 73 28.89 17.88 -22.59
CA GLY A 73 29.62 18.20 -23.81
C GLY A 73 29.53 17.10 -24.89
N VAL A 74 28.42 16.36 -24.93
CA VAL A 74 28.21 15.25 -25.86
C VAL A 74 28.14 15.77 -27.29
N THR A 75 28.82 15.10 -28.22
CA THR A 75 28.89 15.54 -29.62
C THR A 75 28.50 14.46 -30.64
N SER A 76 28.26 13.23 -30.18
CA SER A 76 27.84 12.10 -31.02
C SER A 76 26.36 11.79 -30.82
N ARG A 77 25.71 11.23 -31.85
CA ARG A 77 24.32 10.76 -31.74
C ARG A 77 24.18 9.63 -30.73
N ARG A 78 25.15 8.71 -30.69
CA ARG A 78 25.18 7.64 -29.70
C ARG A 78 25.26 8.15 -28.26
N GLY A 79 26.07 9.18 -28.00
CA GLY A 79 26.13 9.81 -26.68
C GLY A 79 24.80 10.48 -26.31
N LEU A 80 24.14 11.14 -27.26
CA LEU A 80 22.84 11.75 -27.03
C LEU A 80 21.76 10.70 -26.73
N LEU A 81 21.82 9.55 -27.42
CA LEU A 81 20.94 8.41 -27.15
C LEU A 81 21.15 7.87 -25.73
N HIS A 82 22.41 7.75 -25.29
CA HIS A 82 22.70 7.35 -23.91
C HIS A 82 22.14 8.36 -22.89
N CYS A 83 22.17 9.67 -23.18
CA CYS A 83 21.51 10.66 -22.31
C CYS A 83 19.99 10.47 -22.23
N HIS A 84 19.31 10.16 -23.35
CA HIS A 84 17.87 9.88 -23.34
C HIS A 84 17.53 8.60 -22.58
N ILE A 85 18.32 7.55 -22.79
CA ILE A 85 18.16 6.28 -22.06
C ILE A 85 18.40 6.49 -20.57
N ALA A 86 19.46 7.21 -20.18
CA ALA A 86 19.77 7.48 -18.78
C ALA A 86 18.64 8.26 -18.08
N VAL A 87 18.13 9.33 -18.70
CA VAL A 87 17.00 10.09 -18.15
C VAL A 87 15.75 9.22 -18.03
N GLY A 88 15.39 8.46 -19.08
CA GLY A 88 14.22 7.58 -19.04
C GLY A 88 14.35 6.44 -18.04
N LEU A 89 15.54 5.87 -17.86
CA LEU A 89 15.79 4.82 -16.88
C LEU A 89 15.68 5.36 -15.45
N VAL A 90 16.31 6.49 -15.14
CA VAL A 90 16.20 7.11 -13.81
C VAL A 90 14.73 7.44 -13.53
N PHE A 91 14.04 8.09 -14.47
CA PHE A 91 12.62 8.43 -14.35
C PHE A 91 11.72 7.20 -14.15
N ALA A 92 11.98 6.10 -14.85
CA ALA A 92 11.22 4.87 -14.67
C ALA A 92 11.49 4.19 -13.33
N LEU A 93 12.75 4.17 -12.88
CA LEU A 93 13.14 3.53 -11.62
C LEU A 93 12.53 4.24 -10.41
N ILE A 94 12.56 5.58 -10.38
CA ILE A 94 11.97 6.37 -9.28
C ILE A 94 10.43 6.28 -9.24
N ASN A 95 9.77 5.97 -10.35
CA ASN A 95 8.32 5.81 -10.43
C ASN A 95 7.81 4.36 -10.28
N LEU A 96 8.72 3.39 -10.22
CA LEU A 96 8.37 1.97 -10.06
C LEU A 96 8.86 1.36 -8.74
N SER A 97 9.81 2.00 -8.06
CA SER A 97 10.46 1.43 -6.88
C SER A 97 10.64 2.50 -5.80
N PRO A 98 10.00 2.32 -4.62
CA PRO A 98 10.21 3.18 -3.45
C PRO A 98 11.70 3.30 -3.10
N ALA A 99 12.42 2.17 -3.02
CA ALA A 99 13.85 2.17 -2.72
C ALA A 99 14.70 2.99 -3.72
N CYS A 100 14.31 3.05 -5.00
CA CYS A 100 15.01 3.90 -5.98
C CYS A 100 14.65 5.38 -5.83
N ALA A 101 13.39 5.68 -5.51
CA ALA A 101 12.93 7.03 -5.20
C ALA A 101 13.64 7.59 -3.96
N ASP A 102 13.80 6.79 -2.91
CA ASP A 102 14.49 7.15 -1.67
C ASP A 102 15.98 7.36 -1.90
N ALA A 103 16.62 6.43 -2.60
CA ALA A 103 18.05 6.55 -2.94
C ALA A 103 18.33 7.82 -3.78
N TRP A 104 17.41 8.17 -4.68
CA TRP A 104 17.54 9.39 -5.48
C TRP A 104 17.26 10.66 -4.66
N SER A 105 16.25 10.65 -3.80
CA SER A 105 15.92 11.74 -2.88
C SER A 105 17.08 12.02 -1.93
N TRP A 106 17.69 10.97 -1.36
CA TRP A 106 18.89 11.05 -0.54
C TRP A 106 20.09 11.63 -1.31
N LEU A 107 20.32 11.17 -2.54
CA LEU A 107 21.40 11.68 -3.39
C LEU A 107 21.25 13.18 -3.68
N MET A 108 20.02 13.65 -3.94
CA MET A 108 19.76 15.07 -4.20
C MET A 108 19.89 15.91 -2.92
N GLY A 109 19.52 15.35 -1.77
CA GLY A 109 19.80 15.92 -0.45
C GLY A 109 21.30 16.19 -0.22
N LEU A 110 22.20 15.29 -0.65
CA LEU A 110 23.65 15.50 -0.56
C LEU A 110 24.16 16.67 -1.42
N VAL A 111 23.42 17.02 -2.48
CA VAL A 111 23.78 18.11 -3.41
C VAL A 111 23.14 19.44 -2.98
N GLY A 112 22.45 19.47 -1.83
CA GLY A 112 21.83 20.67 -1.27
C GLY A 112 20.42 20.96 -1.81
N PHE A 113 19.78 19.97 -2.43
CA PHE A 113 18.40 20.04 -2.90
C PHE A 113 17.62 18.85 -2.32
N PRO A 114 17.29 18.86 -1.01
CA PRO A 114 16.43 17.84 -0.45
C PRO A 114 15.06 17.94 -1.13
N TRP A 115 14.59 16.84 -1.70
CA TRP A 115 13.21 16.72 -2.17
C TRP A 115 12.74 15.30 -1.94
N THR A 116 11.43 15.09 -1.88
CA THR A 116 10.83 13.76 -1.78
C THR A 116 10.17 13.40 -3.11
N ILE A 117 10.40 12.17 -3.59
CA ILE A 117 9.77 11.67 -4.80
C ILE A 117 8.63 10.72 -4.42
N THR A 118 7.41 11.05 -4.84
CA THR A 118 6.27 10.14 -4.77
C THR A 118 6.32 9.12 -5.90
N VAL A 119 6.15 7.84 -5.57
CA VAL A 119 6.10 6.76 -6.58
C VAL A 119 4.72 6.73 -7.23
N ASP A 120 4.62 7.08 -8.51
CA ASP A 120 3.39 6.96 -9.30
C ASP A 120 3.65 6.24 -10.65
N PRO A 121 3.26 4.96 -10.80
CA PRO A 121 3.44 4.22 -12.05
C PRO A 121 2.74 4.87 -13.27
N THR A 122 1.74 5.73 -13.06
CA THR A 122 1.04 6.41 -14.15
C THR A 122 1.89 7.52 -14.78
N ASP A 123 2.97 7.98 -14.14
CA ASP A 123 3.96 8.92 -14.70
C ASP A 123 4.72 8.33 -15.90
N LEU A 124 4.79 7.01 -16.01
CA LEU A 124 5.43 6.34 -17.15
C LEU A 124 4.77 6.67 -18.50
N LEU A 125 3.54 7.19 -18.48
CA LEU A 125 2.87 7.75 -19.66
C LEU A 125 3.65 8.93 -20.29
N ALA A 126 4.58 9.55 -19.57
CA ALA A 126 5.46 10.59 -20.08
C ALA A 126 6.66 10.06 -20.91
N LEU A 127 7.03 8.78 -20.79
CA LEU A 127 8.19 8.21 -21.51
C LEU A 127 8.16 8.37 -23.04
N PRO A 128 7.01 8.26 -23.75
CA PRO A 128 6.94 8.55 -25.18
C PRO A 128 7.41 9.97 -25.55
N ALA A 129 7.37 10.92 -24.61
CA ALA A 129 7.84 12.29 -24.81
C ALA A 129 9.35 12.36 -25.04
N LEU A 130 10.15 11.39 -24.58
CA LEU A 130 11.58 11.29 -24.92
C LEU A 130 11.80 11.12 -26.43
N ALA A 131 10.95 10.31 -27.09
CA ALA A 131 11.02 10.12 -28.53
C ALA A 131 10.59 11.39 -29.28
N LEU A 132 9.61 12.13 -28.75
CA LEU A 132 9.20 13.43 -29.27
C LEU A 132 10.31 14.47 -29.12
N GLY A 133 10.97 14.52 -27.97
CA GLY A 133 12.12 15.39 -27.70
C GLY A 133 13.28 15.12 -28.66
N TRP A 134 13.63 13.86 -28.90
CA TRP A 134 14.61 13.48 -29.91
C TRP A 134 14.24 14.01 -31.29
N ARG A 135 13.01 13.79 -31.74
CA ARG A 135 12.54 14.24 -33.05
C ARG A 135 12.53 15.76 -33.19
N ALA A 136 12.15 16.48 -32.13
CA ALA A 136 11.99 17.93 -32.15
C ALA A 136 13.32 18.69 -31.99
N LEU A 137 14.23 18.20 -31.14
CA LEU A 137 15.43 18.95 -30.75
C LEU A 137 16.69 18.56 -31.53
N VAL A 138 16.83 17.31 -32.00
CA VAL A 138 18.00 16.87 -32.79
C VAL A 138 18.24 17.72 -34.05
N PRO A 139 17.22 18.17 -34.81
CA PRO A 139 17.44 19.07 -35.94
C PRO A 139 18.14 20.38 -35.56
N ALA A 140 17.83 20.94 -34.38
CA ALA A 140 18.45 22.17 -33.88
C ALA A 140 19.91 21.97 -33.42
N MET A 141 20.29 20.73 -33.09
CA MET A 141 21.65 20.36 -32.66
C MET A 141 22.63 20.15 -33.83
N ARG A 142 22.14 19.98 -35.06
CA ARG A 142 23.00 19.71 -36.23
C ARG A 142 23.81 20.96 -36.60
N PRO A 143 25.13 20.84 -36.83
CA PRO A 143 25.97 21.96 -37.26
C PRO A 143 25.43 22.51 -38.59
N VAL A 144 25.28 23.84 -38.67
CA VAL A 144 25.00 24.51 -39.95
C VAL A 144 26.23 24.30 -40.84
N ALA A 145 26.03 23.87 -42.08
CA ALA A 145 27.10 23.69 -43.05
C ALA A 145 27.96 24.97 -43.12
N ALA A 146 29.25 24.83 -42.87
CA ALA A 146 30.18 25.94 -42.76
C ALA A 146 30.27 26.71 -44.08
N GLN A 147 30.02 28.02 -44.03
CA GLN A 147 30.64 28.97 -44.97
C GLN A 147 32.17 28.93 -44.77
N PRO A 148 32.97 29.20 -45.82
CA PRO A 148 34.40 28.95 -45.79
C PRO A 148 35.12 29.78 -44.72
N ALA A 149 36.16 29.14 -44.17
CA ALA A 149 36.80 29.47 -42.92
C ALA A 149 37.54 30.82 -42.88
N SER A 150 37.30 31.57 -41.81
CA SER A 150 38.35 32.36 -41.15
C SER A 150 38.04 32.47 -39.66
N SER A 151 39.00 32.08 -38.82
CA SER A 151 38.98 31.99 -37.35
C SER A 151 38.26 30.76 -36.75
N VAL A 152 39.00 29.66 -36.63
CA VAL A 152 38.63 28.51 -35.82
C VAL A 152 38.81 28.89 -34.34
N SER A 153 37.76 29.37 -33.70
CA SER A 153 37.67 29.43 -32.24
C SER A 153 37.32 28.04 -31.72
N LEU A 154 38.33 27.32 -31.21
CA LEU A 154 38.20 26.05 -30.48
C LEU A 154 37.68 26.29 -29.04
N SER A 155 36.65 27.13 -28.88
CA SER A 155 35.94 27.18 -27.60
C SER A 155 35.06 25.94 -27.50
N ARG A 156 35.50 24.97 -26.68
CA ARG A 156 34.64 23.90 -26.14
C ARG A 156 33.52 24.43 -25.26
N TRP A 157 33.57 25.71 -24.91
CA TRP A 157 32.66 26.32 -23.97
C TRP A 157 31.48 26.98 -24.67
N PRO A 158 30.26 26.83 -24.11
CA PRO A 158 29.05 27.46 -24.63
C PRO A 158 29.25 28.96 -24.77
N THR A 159 28.62 29.54 -25.78
CA THR A 159 28.48 31.00 -25.85
C THR A 159 27.74 31.50 -24.60
N ARG A 160 28.02 32.72 -24.12
CA ARG A 160 27.34 33.32 -22.95
C ARG A 160 25.82 33.03 -22.85
N PRO A 161 25.02 33.12 -23.93
CA PRO A 161 23.59 32.78 -23.87
C PRO A 161 23.27 31.29 -23.70
N GLU A 162 24.11 30.37 -24.19
CA GLU A 162 23.93 28.93 -23.99
C GLU A 162 24.28 28.53 -22.55
N PHE A 163 25.26 29.20 -21.94
CA PHE A 163 25.57 29.03 -20.51
C PHE A 163 24.42 29.52 -19.64
N GLY A 164 23.85 30.69 -19.95
CA GLY A 164 22.66 31.21 -19.25
C GLY A 164 21.45 30.28 -19.39
N ALA A 165 21.19 29.74 -20.58
CA ALA A 165 20.12 28.77 -20.79
C ALA A 165 20.37 27.45 -20.06
N ALA A 166 21.62 26.95 -20.03
CA ALA A 166 21.95 25.75 -19.27
C ALA A 166 21.80 25.97 -17.76
N ALA A 167 22.25 27.10 -17.23
CA ALA A 167 22.12 27.45 -15.81
C ALA A 167 20.64 27.59 -15.40
N LEU A 168 19.84 28.30 -16.20
CA LEU A 168 18.40 28.43 -15.98
C LEU A 168 17.67 27.09 -16.13
N GLY A 169 18.07 26.27 -17.12
CA GLY A 169 17.56 24.92 -17.31
C GLY A 169 17.85 24.02 -16.12
N SER A 170 19.07 24.06 -15.58
CA SER A 170 19.44 23.32 -14.38
C SER A 170 18.66 23.78 -13.15
N LEU A 171 18.45 25.10 -13.00
CA LEU A 171 17.67 25.65 -11.89
C LEU A 171 16.19 25.25 -11.97
N LEU A 172 15.56 25.35 -13.14
CA LEU A 172 14.13 25.07 -13.31
C LEU A 172 13.81 23.57 -13.46
N CYS A 173 14.82 22.73 -13.73
CA CYS A 173 14.68 21.27 -13.65
C CYS A 173 14.83 20.73 -12.22
N VAL A 174 15.23 21.58 -11.27
CA VAL A 174 15.12 21.27 -9.85
C VAL A 174 13.68 21.58 -9.46
N ALA A 175 12.87 20.54 -9.32
CA ALA A 175 11.51 20.70 -8.81
C ALA A 175 11.60 21.18 -7.35
N THR A 176 11.04 22.34 -7.06
CA THR A 176 10.78 22.78 -5.69
C THR A 176 9.44 22.19 -5.28
N SER A 177 9.43 20.95 -4.82
CA SER A 177 8.44 20.58 -3.80
C SER A 177 8.94 21.17 -2.49
N ASP A 178 8.09 21.84 -1.73
CA ASP A 178 8.45 22.31 -0.39
C ASP A 178 8.90 21.10 0.44
N THR A 179 10.21 20.92 0.52
CA THR A 179 10.82 20.41 1.74
C THR A 179 11.02 21.64 2.59
N ASP A 180 10.21 21.76 3.63
CA ASP A 180 10.63 22.48 4.81
C ASP A 180 12.01 21.95 5.22
N ASP A 181 13.06 22.67 4.84
CA ASP A 181 14.31 22.72 5.60
C ASP A 181 15.25 23.83 5.10
N GLY A 182 15.26 24.91 5.87
CA GLY A 182 16.49 25.57 6.34
C GLY A 182 17.46 26.19 5.34
N GLY A 183 17.37 27.52 5.17
CA GLY A 183 18.57 28.34 5.01
C GLY A 183 18.38 29.74 4.41
N ASP A 184 18.38 30.79 5.24
CA ASP A 184 19.57 31.66 5.32
C ASP A 184 19.55 32.49 6.61
N ARG A 185 20.74 32.63 7.22
CA ARG A 185 20.99 33.50 8.37
C ARG A 185 20.98 34.95 7.90
N GLY A 186 19.88 35.65 8.11
CA GLY A 186 19.80 37.09 7.86
C GLY A 186 18.59 37.73 8.52
N ASP A 187 18.86 38.51 9.56
CA ASP A 187 17.99 39.41 10.33
C ASP A 187 16.93 38.80 11.27
N GLU A 188 17.02 39.26 12.51
CA GLU A 188 16.17 38.98 13.67
C GLU A 188 14.73 39.44 13.42
N GLY A 189 13.82 38.48 13.24
CA GLY A 189 12.37 38.62 13.33
C GLY A 189 11.76 37.27 13.72
N PRO A 190 10.62 37.22 14.43
CA PRO A 190 10.00 35.96 14.82
C PRO A 190 9.62 35.16 13.56
N VAL A 191 10.09 33.91 13.50
CA VAL A 191 9.77 32.97 12.43
C VAL A 191 8.30 32.60 12.58
N ASP A 192 7.41 33.16 11.75
CA ASP A 192 6.04 32.67 11.63
C ASP A 192 6.12 31.27 10.98
N TYR A 193 5.74 30.24 11.74
CA TYR A 193 5.45 28.94 11.16
C TYR A 193 4.27 29.10 10.19
N GLN A 194 4.32 28.44 9.04
CA GLN A 194 3.30 28.62 8.01
C GLN A 194 1.98 27.96 8.44
N ASP A 195 0.87 28.62 8.10
CA ASP A 195 -0.46 28.03 8.24
C ASP A 195 -0.58 26.80 7.34
N PHE A 196 -1.24 25.76 7.82
CA PHE A 196 -1.40 24.50 7.10
C PHE A 196 -2.84 23.99 7.19
N GLU A 197 -3.27 23.19 6.23
CA GLU A 197 -4.56 22.50 6.29
C GLU A 197 -4.42 21.19 7.07
N GLY A 198 -5.23 21.00 8.10
CA GLY A 198 -5.15 19.83 8.96
C GLY A 198 -6.41 19.60 9.78
N ASP A 199 -6.53 18.40 10.36
CA ASP A 199 -7.56 18.06 11.33
C ASP A 199 -6.97 18.04 12.75
N VAL A 200 -6.10 17.08 13.05
CA VAL A 200 -5.39 16.95 14.32
C VAL A 200 -3.99 17.54 14.19
N TYR A 201 -3.58 18.32 15.18
CA TYR A 201 -2.27 18.96 15.22
C TYR A 201 -1.70 18.97 16.63
N LEU A 202 -0.37 19.06 16.68
CA LEU A 202 0.43 19.12 17.88
C LEU A 202 0.81 20.58 18.13
N HIS A 203 0.53 21.08 19.34
CA HIS A 203 0.87 22.43 19.75
C HIS A 203 1.91 22.39 20.87
N ASN A 204 3.01 23.12 20.73
CA ASN A 204 3.97 23.30 21.82
C ASN A 204 3.56 24.47 22.70
N SER A 205 3.04 24.19 23.90
CA SER A 205 2.67 25.22 24.87
C SER A 205 3.79 25.62 25.83
N HIS A 206 4.97 24.98 25.74
CA HIS A 206 6.13 25.37 26.51
C HIS A 206 6.69 26.71 26.01
N ALA A 207 7.18 27.55 26.91
CA ALA A 207 7.57 28.93 26.58
C ALA A 207 8.99 29.06 26.02
N GLU A 208 9.89 28.11 26.30
CA GLU A 208 11.33 28.28 26.06
C GLU A 208 12.01 27.10 25.33
N HIS A 209 11.32 25.98 25.16
CA HIS A 209 11.93 24.75 24.67
C HIS A 209 11.21 24.27 23.42
N ASP A 210 12.00 23.88 22.42
CA ASP A 210 11.50 23.17 21.25
C ASP A 210 11.17 21.73 21.66
N ILE A 211 10.03 21.25 21.20
CA ILE A 211 9.60 19.87 21.44
C ILE A 211 9.85 19.06 20.17
N VAL A 212 10.62 17.99 20.29
CA VAL A 212 10.89 17.05 19.20
C VAL A 212 9.99 15.83 19.35
N VAL A 213 9.19 15.58 18.32
CA VAL A 213 8.28 14.42 18.26
C VAL A 213 8.38 13.73 16.92
N ARG A 214 8.02 12.45 16.88
CA ARG A 214 7.86 11.68 15.67
C ARG A 214 6.42 11.21 15.54
N VAL A 215 5.81 11.51 14.40
CA VAL A 215 4.47 11.06 14.02
C VAL A 215 4.57 10.03 12.91
N ARG A 216 3.81 8.95 13.01
CA ARG A 216 3.71 7.92 11.97
C ARG A 216 2.25 7.73 11.60
N ASP A 217 1.93 7.92 10.32
CA ASP A 217 0.60 7.64 9.79
C ASP A 217 0.36 6.13 9.71
N LEU A 218 -0.89 5.71 9.86
CA LEU A 218 -1.27 4.33 9.60
C LEU A 218 -0.96 3.96 8.14
N ARG A 219 -0.35 2.78 7.91
CA ARG A 219 -0.03 2.33 6.55
C ARG A 219 -1.28 2.32 5.67
N PRO A 220 -1.20 2.69 4.37
CA PRO A 220 -2.37 2.88 3.51
C PRO A 220 -3.14 1.59 3.22
N ASP A 221 -2.49 0.43 3.30
CA ASP A 221 -3.03 -0.92 3.11
C ASP A 221 -3.80 -1.46 4.32
N VAL A 222 -3.67 -0.84 5.49
CA VAL A 222 -4.36 -1.29 6.70
C VAL A 222 -5.84 -0.89 6.64
N GLU A 223 -6.72 -1.88 6.78
CA GLU A 223 -8.17 -1.69 6.94
C GLU A 223 -8.56 -1.70 8.43
N ILE A 224 -9.55 -0.89 8.80
CA ILE A 224 -9.98 -0.69 10.18
C ILE A 224 -11.51 -0.67 10.29
N ASP A 225 -12.07 -1.46 11.20
CA ASP A 225 -13.44 -1.30 11.68
C ASP A 225 -13.47 -0.22 12.78
N CYS A 226 -13.71 1.02 12.35
CA CYS A 226 -13.71 2.21 13.20
C CYS A 226 -14.62 2.11 14.43
N PHE A 227 -15.76 1.42 14.29
CA PHE A 227 -16.75 1.29 15.36
C PHE A 227 -16.22 0.41 16.51
N ASN A 228 -15.50 -0.66 16.19
CA ASN A 228 -14.97 -1.57 17.19
C ASN A 228 -13.67 -1.04 17.81
N VAL A 229 -12.78 -0.45 17.02
CA VAL A 229 -11.47 0.01 17.53
C VAL A 229 -11.55 1.22 18.46
N GLN A 230 -12.56 2.09 18.30
CA GLN A 230 -12.71 3.31 19.11
C GLN A 230 -12.84 3.04 20.63
N SER A 231 -13.18 1.80 21.00
CA SER A 231 -13.36 1.40 22.40
C SER A 231 -12.03 1.36 23.17
N LYS A 232 -10.93 0.93 22.53
CA LYS A 232 -9.59 0.81 23.14
C LYS A 232 -8.45 1.03 22.12
N PRO A 233 -8.34 2.20 21.45
CA PRO A 233 -7.32 2.40 20.41
C PRO A 233 -5.88 2.13 20.89
N GLY A 234 -5.55 2.57 22.10
CA GLY A 234 -4.21 2.38 22.68
C GLY A 234 -3.83 0.92 22.99
N VAL A 235 -4.77 -0.03 22.96
CA VAL A 235 -4.45 -1.47 23.10
C VAL A 235 -4.41 -2.15 21.73
N LEU A 236 -5.32 -1.77 20.83
CA LEU A 236 -5.53 -2.48 19.56
C LEU A 236 -4.54 -2.08 18.47
N PHE A 237 -4.07 -0.83 18.46
CA PHE A 237 -3.09 -0.38 17.48
C PHE A 237 -1.66 -0.66 17.96
N SER A 238 -1.00 -1.64 17.34
CA SER A 238 0.44 -1.89 17.53
C SER A 238 1.30 -1.03 16.58
N GLU A 239 2.58 -0.90 16.90
CA GLU A 239 3.52 -0.12 16.07
C GLU A 239 3.70 -0.65 14.63
N ALA A 240 3.44 -1.94 14.40
CA ALA A 240 3.61 -2.59 13.10
C ALA A 240 2.61 -2.08 12.05
N LEU A 241 1.48 -1.52 12.48
CA LEU A 241 0.44 -0.99 11.61
C LEU A 241 0.77 0.40 11.05
N PHE A 242 1.79 1.07 11.58
CA PHE A 242 2.15 2.42 11.20
C PHE A 242 3.32 2.43 10.22
N GLY A 243 3.27 3.32 9.24
CA GLY A 243 4.30 3.45 8.22
C GLY A 243 5.55 4.14 8.73
N GLU A 244 6.31 4.70 7.78
CA GLU A 244 7.43 5.57 8.10
C GLU A 244 6.96 6.83 8.83
N GLY A 245 7.81 7.34 9.72
CA GLY A 245 7.48 8.47 10.57
C GLY A 245 8.23 9.72 10.20
N GLN A 246 7.53 10.84 10.26
CA GLN A 246 8.07 12.19 10.15
C GLN A 246 8.43 12.72 11.53
N THR A 247 9.59 13.37 11.63
CA THR A 247 10.01 14.05 12.87
C THR A 247 9.74 15.53 12.76
N TRP A 248 9.08 16.09 13.77
CA TRP A 248 8.83 17.50 13.93
C TRP A 248 9.70 18.05 15.07
N SER A 249 10.33 19.20 14.84
CA SER A 249 10.85 20.06 15.89
C SER A 249 9.92 21.27 15.98
N ILE A 250 9.18 21.37 17.07
CA ILE A 250 8.08 22.32 17.26
C ILE A 250 8.54 23.39 18.27
N PRO A 251 8.82 24.63 17.85
CA PRO A 251 9.21 25.69 18.78
C PRO A 251 8.06 26.17 19.67
N PRO A 252 8.37 26.93 20.73
CA PRO A 252 7.38 27.55 21.60
C PRO A 252 6.26 28.26 20.84
N GLY A 253 5.01 27.87 21.12
CA GLY A 253 3.81 28.44 20.52
C GLY A 253 3.51 27.97 19.10
N ALA A 254 4.35 27.12 18.49
CA ALA A 254 4.14 26.62 17.13
C ALA A 254 3.25 25.38 17.08
N ASN A 255 2.69 25.14 15.90
CA ASN A 255 1.84 24.01 15.57
C ASN A 255 2.51 23.14 14.50
N ALA A 256 2.32 21.82 14.60
CA ALA A 256 2.72 20.86 13.59
C ALA A 256 1.58 19.87 13.30
N PRO A 257 1.37 19.45 12.06
CA PRO A 257 0.29 18.52 11.74
C PRO A 257 0.59 17.12 12.32
N ALA A 258 -0.45 16.46 12.84
CA ALA A 258 -0.31 15.08 13.28
C ALA A 258 -0.22 14.09 12.11
N ARG A 259 -0.84 14.42 10.97
CA ARG A 259 -0.79 13.65 9.72
C ARG A 259 -0.04 14.43 8.65
N ALA A 260 0.89 13.77 7.96
CA ALA A 260 1.73 14.45 6.96
C ALA A 260 0.95 14.83 5.70
N ASP A 261 -0.04 14.02 5.30
CA ASP A 261 -0.86 14.25 4.11
C ASP A 261 -2.33 13.92 4.38
N VAL A 262 -3.10 14.98 4.65
CA VAL A 262 -4.54 14.87 4.93
C VAL A 262 -5.39 14.44 3.73
N GLY A 263 -4.85 14.52 2.50
CA GLY A 263 -5.56 14.20 1.26
C GLY A 263 -5.22 12.84 0.64
N ARG A 264 -4.17 12.16 1.11
CA ARG A 264 -3.66 10.92 0.49
C ARG A 264 -4.61 9.73 0.60
N VAL A 265 -5.20 9.53 1.77
CA VAL A 265 -6.07 8.37 2.06
C VAL A 265 -7.29 8.85 2.83
N THR A 266 -8.46 8.65 2.26
CA THR A 266 -9.75 8.94 2.92
C THR A 266 -10.25 7.70 3.65
N ARG A 267 -10.48 7.82 4.96
CA ARG A 267 -10.98 6.76 5.83
C ARG A 267 -12.16 7.23 6.67
N GLU A 268 -12.92 6.30 7.25
CA GLU A 268 -13.98 6.60 8.21
C GLU A 268 -13.41 6.99 9.59
N CYS A 269 -12.17 6.62 9.89
CA CYS A 269 -11.40 7.03 11.06
C CYS A 269 -9.91 7.01 10.75
N TYR A 270 -9.15 7.73 11.56
CA TYR A 270 -7.71 7.92 11.41
C TYR A 270 -7.00 7.53 12.71
N ALA A 271 -5.77 7.02 12.54
CA ALA A 271 -4.87 6.72 13.64
C ALA A 271 -3.46 7.23 13.28
N VAL A 272 -2.79 7.88 14.22
CA VAL A 272 -1.40 8.31 14.14
C VAL A 272 -0.66 7.83 15.38
N LEU A 273 0.55 7.31 15.21
CA LEU A 273 1.42 6.98 16.32
C LEU A 273 2.35 8.17 16.62
N LEU A 274 2.17 8.77 17.79
CA LEU A 274 3.02 9.81 18.34
C LEU A 274 4.05 9.19 19.28
N THR A 275 5.32 9.53 19.07
CA THR A 275 6.45 9.10 19.90
C THR A 275 7.41 10.27 20.11
N SER A 276 8.17 10.24 21.19
CA SER A 276 9.38 11.04 21.35
C SER A 276 10.37 10.28 22.23
N ASP A 277 11.49 10.92 22.58
CA ASP A 277 12.46 10.31 23.50
C ASP A 277 11.84 10.05 24.90
N THR A 278 10.78 10.78 25.26
CA THR A 278 10.13 10.69 26.59
C THR A 278 8.64 10.43 26.57
N ILE A 279 7.96 10.79 25.48
CA ILE A 279 6.56 10.40 25.28
C ILE A 279 6.57 8.95 24.85
N ALA A 280 6.08 8.08 25.74
CA ALA A 280 5.81 6.70 25.41
C ALA A 280 4.88 6.62 24.18
N PRO A 281 5.01 5.58 23.33
CA PRO A 281 4.17 5.41 22.16
C PRO A 281 2.70 5.66 22.45
N THR A 282 2.10 6.61 21.74
CA THR A 282 0.76 7.10 22.00
C THR A 282 -0.01 7.16 20.69
N VAL A 283 -1.18 6.51 20.66
CA VAL A 283 -2.06 6.51 19.48
C VAL A 283 -2.98 7.72 19.57
N LEU A 284 -2.93 8.58 18.55
CA LEU A 284 -3.94 9.59 18.30
C LEU A 284 -5.00 8.98 17.41
N PHE A 285 -6.26 8.90 17.87
CA PHE A 285 -7.35 8.26 17.12
C PHE A 285 -8.61 9.13 17.08
N TRP A 286 -9.22 9.27 15.91
CA TRP A 286 -10.46 10.03 15.72
C TRP A 286 -11.25 9.56 14.50
N SER A 287 -12.58 9.74 14.51
CA SER A 287 -13.42 9.46 13.34
C SER A 287 -13.38 10.62 12.36
N ALA A 288 -13.60 10.31 11.08
CA ALA A 288 -13.76 11.32 10.05
C ALA A 288 -15.00 12.18 10.35
N GLY A 289 -14.80 13.51 10.39
CA GLY A 289 -15.85 14.47 10.68
C GLY A 289 -16.01 14.83 12.16
N ASP A 290 -15.42 14.07 13.10
CA ASP A 290 -15.40 14.46 14.53
C ASP A 290 -14.50 15.68 14.77
N VAL A 291 -13.40 15.75 14.02
CA VAL A 291 -12.49 16.88 13.95
C VAL A 291 -12.59 17.45 12.52
N PRO A 292 -12.99 18.72 12.34
CA PRO A 292 -13.08 19.30 11.01
C PRO A 292 -11.70 19.45 10.39
N LEU A 293 -11.61 19.26 9.08
CA LEU A 293 -10.45 19.68 8.30
C LEU A 293 -10.52 21.20 8.12
N GLU A 294 -9.53 21.93 8.62
CA GLU A 294 -9.50 23.38 8.59
C GLU A 294 -8.08 23.94 8.44
N TRP A 295 -7.99 25.24 8.13
CA TRP A 295 -6.70 25.94 8.10
C TRP A 295 -6.27 26.24 9.54
N ILE A 296 -5.19 25.60 9.96
CA ILE A 296 -4.60 25.72 11.28
C ILE A 296 -3.48 26.77 11.18
N PRO A 297 -3.54 27.84 11.99
CA PRO A 297 -2.45 28.80 12.07
C PRO A 297 -1.15 28.12 12.44
N GLY A 298 -0.01 28.54 11.88
CA GLY A 298 1.27 27.92 12.25
C GLY A 298 1.68 28.18 13.72
N GLN A 299 1.05 29.16 14.38
CA GLN A 299 1.28 29.47 15.79
C GLN A 299 0.00 29.86 16.54
N HIS A 300 -0.03 29.53 17.82
CA HIS A 300 -1.01 30.04 18.78
C HIS A 300 -0.31 30.72 19.95
N SER A 301 -0.79 31.91 20.31
CA SER A 301 -0.22 32.71 21.41
C SER A 301 -0.97 32.52 22.73
N ALA A 302 -2.14 31.86 22.71
CA ALA A 302 -2.95 31.64 23.90
C ALA A 302 -3.86 30.40 23.75
N PRO A 303 -4.16 29.68 24.85
CA PRO A 303 -5.01 28.49 24.82
C PRO A 303 -6.42 28.71 24.26
N GLY A 304 -6.95 29.93 24.36
CA GLY A 304 -8.26 30.27 23.79
C GLY A 304 -8.30 30.29 22.25
N GLN A 305 -7.17 30.10 21.58
CA GLN A 305 -7.05 30.02 20.12
C GLN A 305 -7.06 28.58 19.60
N TYR A 306 -6.96 27.58 20.48
CA TYR A 306 -6.87 26.18 20.08
C TYR A 306 -8.15 25.71 19.39
N LEU A 307 -7.98 25.15 18.20
CA LEU A 307 -9.02 24.47 17.43
C LEU A 307 -9.30 23.07 17.97
N ALA A 308 -10.38 22.44 17.49
CA ALA A 308 -10.89 21.18 18.04
C ALA A 308 -9.88 20.01 17.98
N GLY A 309 -8.96 20.01 17.02
CA GLY A 309 -7.96 18.95 16.86
C GLY A 309 -6.66 19.15 17.65
N ALA A 310 -6.57 20.15 18.54
CA ALA A 310 -5.31 20.42 19.23
C ALA A 310 -4.95 19.31 20.25
N VAL A 311 -3.73 18.81 20.14
CA VAL A 311 -3.02 18.03 21.16
C VAL A 311 -1.90 18.90 21.70
N GLU A 312 -1.98 19.22 22.98
CA GLU A 312 -1.04 20.10 23.65
C GLU A 312 0.16 19.31 24.19
N LEU A 313 1.34 19.71 23.75
CA LEU A 313 2.63 19.20 24.20
C LEU A 313 3.28 20.26 25.07
N THR A 314 3.89 19.84 26.18
CA THR A 314 4.75 20.68 27.01
C THR A 314 6.06 19.96 27.26
N ALA A 315 7.01 20.68 27.87
CA ALA A 315 8.24 20.09 28.39
C ALA A 315 8.27 20.26 29.92
N ASP A 316 8.90 19.32 30.62
CA ASP A 316 9.26 19.48 32.03
C ASP A 316 10.49 20.41 32.20
N ASP A 317 10.88 20.65 33.46
CA ASP A 317 12.04 21.50 33.81
C ASP A 317 13.37 20.98 33.20
N ASP A 318 13.42 19.70 32.80
CA ASP A 318 14.58 19.04 32.18
C ASP A 318 14.46 18.99 30.64
N GLY A 319 13.46 19.67 30.06
CA GLY A 319 13.20 19.74 28.63
C GLY A 319 12.59 18.47 28.03
N GLN A 320 12.10 17.54 28.86
CA GLN A 320 11.51 16.29 28.41
C GLN A 320 10.07 16.52 27.97
N ALA A 321 9.73 16.08 26.76
CA ALA A 321 8.40 16.25 26.19
C ALA A 321 7.35 15.41 26.93
N GLU A 322 6.18 15.99 27.18
CA GLU A 322 4.99 15.31 27.70
C GLU A 322 3.71 15.84 27.02
N ILE A 323 2.65 15.04 27.05
CA ILE A 323 1.33 15.46 26.55
C ILE A 323 0.58 16.12 27.71
N ALA A 324 0.37 17.43 27.62
CA ALA A 324 -0.34 18.21 28.65
C ALA A 324 -1.86 17.98 28.58
N GLY A 325 -2.41 17.78 27.38
CA GLY A 325 -3.83 17.57 27.18
C GLY A 325 -4.24 17.57 25.71
N SER A 326 -5.56 17.50 25.48
CA SER A 326 -6.14 17.57 24.15
C SER A 326 -7.54 18.17 24.19
N GLN A 327 -7.92 18.88 23.13
CA GLN A 327 -9.25 19.51 23.04
C GLN A 327 -10.38 18.48 22.83
N ARG A 328 -10.01 17.26 22.40
CA ARG A 328 -10.91 16.12 22.18
C ARG A 328 -10.31 14.85 22.82
N PRO A 329 -11.13 13.83 23.15
CA PRO A 329 -10.64 12.57 23.70
C PRO A 329 -10.03 11.69 22.61
N ILE A 330 -8.94 12.16 21.99
CA ILE A 330 -8.27 11.53 20.85
C ILE A 330 -6.90 10.94 21.22
N VAL A 331 -6.42 11.15 22.45
CA VAL A 331 -5.10 10.71 22.92
C VAL A 331 -5.23 9.40 23.68
N PHE A 332 -4.58 8.34 23.18
CA PHE A 332 -4.64 6.99 23.77
C PHE A 332 -3.22 6.43 23.92
N PRO A 333 -2.59 6.53 25.10
CA PRO A 333 -1.29 5.93 25.37
C PRO A 333 -1.31 4.43 25.07
N GLN A 334 -0.27 3.93 24.40
CA GLN A 334 -0.18 2.51 24.09
C GLN A 334 -0.06 1.69 25.37
N ARG A 335 -0.78 0.58 25.40
CA ARG A 335 -0.77 -0.38 26.50
C ARG A 335 -0.70 -1.77 25.90
N ASN A 336 0.09 -2.63 26.53
CA ASN A 336 0.10 -4.02 26.18
C ASN A 336 -1.29 -4.63 26.43
N PRO A 337 -1.73 -5.55 25.56
CA PRO A 337 -2.93 -6.32 25.85
C PRO A 337 -2.75 -7.14 27.13
N GLY A 338 -3.85 -7.48 27.80
CA GLY A 338 -3.80 -8.34 28.98
C GLY A 338 -3.20 -9.71 28.66
N GLU A 339 -2.64 -10.40 29.67
CA GLU A 339 -2.01 -11.73 29.49
C GLU A 339 -2.94 -12.78 28.87
N ASN A 340 -4.26 -12.62 29.03
CA ASN A 340 -5.30 -13.49 28.50
C ASN A 340 -6.05 -12.88 27.31
N ALA A 341 -5.50 -11.84 26.67
CA ALA A 341 -6.12 -11.27 25.49
C ALA A 341 -6.09 -12.29 24.34
N TYR A 342 -7.17 -12.35 23.59
CA TYR A 342 -7.22 -13.10 22.35
C TYR A 342 -6.34 -12.42 21.31
N LEU A 343 -5.42 -13.20 20.77
CA LEU A 343 -4.63 -12.85 19.61
C LEU A 343 -5.20 -13.63 18.42
N PRO A 344 -5.17 -13.09 17.19
CA PRO A 344 -5.55 -13.83 16.00
C PRO A 344 -4.90 -15.23 15.98
N GLY A 345 -5.68 -16.25 15.61
CA GLY A 345 -5.28 -17.65 15.64
C GLY A 345 -4.16 -17.99 14.66
N ASP A 346 -3.50 -19.15 14.88
CA ASP A 346 -2.48 -19.67 13.96
C ASP A 346 -3.13 -20.18 12.66
N ASP A 347 -2.59 -19.75 11.52
CA ASP A 347 -3.04 -20.13 10.18
C ASP A 347 -2.67 -21.59 9.81
N ALA A 348 -1.84 -22.27 10.61
CA ALA A 348 -1.36 -23.62 10.32
C ALA A 348 -2.46 -24.71 10.24
N ALA A 349 -3.69 -24.44 10.71
CA ALA A 349 -4.80 -25.39 10.73
C ALA A 349 -5.94 -25.06 9.74
N ARG A 350 -5.68 -24.19 8.76
CA ARG A 350 -6.69 -23.70 7.82
C ARG A 350 -7.07 -24.70 6.73
N VAL A 351 -8.27 -24.51 6.19
CA VAL A 351 -8.78 -25.25 5.05
C VAL A 351 -8.11 -24.76 3.77
N ALA A 352 -7.54 -25.69 3.00
CA ALA A 352 -6.94 -25.39 1.72
C ALA A 352 -7.23 -26.48 0.68
N TRP A 353 -7.39 -26.07 -0.56
CA TRP A 353 -7.41 -26.97 -1.71
C TRP A 353 -6.67 -26.34 -2.88
N SER A 354 -6.11 -27.19 -3.75
CA SER A 354 -5.49 -26.77 -5.02
C SER A 354 -6.56 -26.51 -6.09
N ASP A 355 -6.26 -26.67 -7.39
CA ASP A 355 -7.26 -26.52 -8.48
C ASP A 355 -7.86 -27.89 -8.86
N PRO A 356 -8.98 -28.34 -8.26
CA PRO A 356 -9.56 -29.64 -8.57
C PRO A 356 -10.30 -29.61 -9.93
N PRO A 357 -10.34 -30.72 -10.67
CA PRO A 357 -11.10 -30.80 -11.92
C PRO A 357 -12.61 -30.85 -11.62
N SER A 358 -13.40 -30.02 -12.28
CA SER A 358 -14.86 -30.02 -12.10
C SER A 358 -15.54 -31.15 -12.88
N GLY A 359 -16.57 -31.77 -12.28
CA GLY A 359 -17.37 -32.83 -12.91
C GLY A 359 -17.24 -34.17 -12.20
N VAL A 360 -17.69 -35.24 -12.87
CA VAL A 360 -17.68 -36.60 -12.32
C VAL A 360 -16.42 -37.32 -12.77
N HIS A 361 -15.65 -37.82 -11.81
CA HIS A 361 -14.35 -38.44 -12.01
C HIS A 361 -14.21 -39.72 -11.20
N ARG A 362 -13.43 -40.68 -11.72
CA ARG A 362 -13.09 -41.90 -10.98
C ARG A 362 -11.85 -41.64 -10.13
N ILE A 363 -11.92 -41.97 -8.86
CA ILE A 363 -10.76 -41.95 -7.96
C ILE A 363 -9.89 -43.16 -8.27
N THR A 364 -8.69 -42.94 -8.81
CA THR A 364 -7.72 -44.01 -9.03
C THR A 364 -6.90 -44.26 -7.77
N GLU A 365 -6.49 -43.20 -7.09
CA GLU A 365 -5.72 -43.27 -5.84
C GLU A 365 -6.16 -42.15 -4.89
N LEU A 366 -6.18 -42.45 -3.59
CA LEU A 366 -6.50 -41.52 -2.52
C LEU A 366 -5.52 -41.74 -1.37
N GLU A 367 -4.66 -40.76 -1.11
CA GLU A 367 -3.66 -40.82 -0.05
C GLU A 367 -3.92 -39.72 0.97
N LEU A 368 -4.08 -40.08 2.25
CA LEU A 368 -4.16 -39.11 3.33
C LEU A 368 -2.77 -38.89 3.93
N GLY A 369 -2.25 -37.67 3.81
CA GLY A 369 -0.98 -37.26 4.37
C GLY A 369 -1.03 -37.02 5.88
N SER A 370 0.13 -37.10 6.54
CA SER A 370 0.27 -36.76 7.97
C SER A 370 0.16 -35.26 8.26
N ASP A 371 0.14 -34.45 7.20
CA ASP A 371 -0.08 -33.00 7.19
C ASP A 371 -1.56 -32.61 7.16
N GLY A 372 -2.49 -33.58 7.19
CA GLY A 372 -3.93 -33.33 7.11
C GLY A 372 -4.44 -33.08 5.69
N CYS A 373 -3.58 -33.26 4.68
CA CYS A 373 -3.96 -33.10 3.28
C CYS A 373 -4.23 -34.46 2.62
N ALA A 374 -5.42 -34.61 2.06
CA ALA A 374 -5.77 -35.72 1.18
C ALA A 374 -5.38 -35.40 -0.25
N ALA A 375 -4.77 -36.36 -0.92
CA ALA A 375 -4.30 -36.20 -2.28
C ALA A 375 -5.05 -37.17 -3.20
N PHE A 376 -5.67 -36.61 -4.24
CA PHE A 376 -6.57 -37.32 -5.16
C PHE A 376 -5.93 -37.46 -6.53
N ASP A 377 -5.78 -38.70 -6.99
CA ASP A 377 -5.46 -39.01 -8.37
C ASP A 377 -6.73 -39.51 -9.07
N LEU A 378 -7.10 -38.82 -10.15
CA LEU A 378 -8.36 -39.03 -10.86
C LEU A 378 -8.12 -39.56 -12.29
N ASP A 379 -9.05 -40.37 -12.77
CA ASP A 379 -9.14 -40.87 -14.15
C ASP A 379 -7.80 -41.43 -14.68
N ASP A 380 -7.16 -42.29 -13.89
CA ASP A 380 -5.88 -42.94 -14.21
C ASP A 380 -4.73 -41.95 -14.52
N GLY A 381 -4.73 -40.81 -13.83
CA GLY A 381 -3.70 -39.78 -13.95
C GLY A 381 -3.83 -38.91 -15.21
N LEU A 382 -4.98 -38.97 -15.90
CA LEU A 382 -5.28 -38.07 -17.01
C LEU A 382 -5.50 -36.63 -16.56
N LEU A 383 -5.86 -36.44 -15.29
CA LEU A 383 -6.07 -35.14 -14.66
C LEU A 383 -4.93 -34.83 -13.68
N PRO A 384 -4.65 -33.55 -13.44
CA PRO A 384 -3.68 -33.16 -12.43
C PRO A 384 -4.09 -33.69 -11.07
N ARG A 385 -3.13 -34.24 -10.33
CA ARG A 385 -3.31 -34.57 -8.92
C ARG A 385 -3.67 -33.29 -8.16
N PHE A 386 -4.71 -33.36 -7.34
CA PHE A 386 -5.14 -32.22 -6.51
C PHE A 386 -5.11 -32.59 -5.02
N TYR A 387 -4.97 -31.58 -4.18
CA TYR A 387 -4.84 -31.71 -2.73
C TYR A 387 -6.02 -31.04 -2.03
N PHE A 388 -6.48 -31.65 -0.95
CA PHE A 388 -7.61 -31.21 -0.14
C PHE A 388 -7.25 -31.35 1.35
N CYS A 389 -6.95 -30.22 1.98
CA CYS A 389 -6.49 -30.13 3.37
C CYS A 389 -7.65 -29.74 4.29
N THR A 390 -7.98 -30.63 5.23
CA THR A 390 -9.10 -30.48 6.16
C THR A 390 -8.74 -31.12 7.50
N PRO A 391 -9.44 -30.82 8.61
CA PRO A 391 -9.24 -31.51 9.88
C PRO A 391 -9.73 -32.98 9.87
N LEU A 392 -10.28 -33.47 8.75
CA LEU A 392 -10.80 -34.82 8.67
C LEU A 392 -9.67 -35.85 8.72
N THR A 393 -9.79 -36.83 9.61
CA THR A 393 -8.87 -37.97 9.69
C THR A 393 -9.23 -39.10 8.73
N GLU A 394 -10.45 -39.08 8.17
CA GLU A 394 -10.95 -40.05 7.21
C GLU A 394 -11.89 -39.35 6.22
N LEU A 395 -11.88 -39.80 4.96
CA LEU A 395 -12.81 -39.34 3.93
C LEU A 395 -13.82 -40.44 3.60
N PRO A 396 -15.07 -40.11 3.25
CA PRO A 396 -16.10 -41.09 2.92
C PRO A 396 -15.97 -41.64 1.48
N PHE A 397 -14.76 -41.60 0.93
CA PHE A 397 -14.44 -42.02 -0.43
C PHE A 397 -13.32 -43.06 -0.43
N ALA A 398 -13.30 -43.91 -1.45
CA ALA A 398 -12.26 -44.91 -1.64
C ALA A 398 -11.83 -44.98 -3.10
N ALA A 399 -10.60 -45.44 -3.34
CA ALA A 399 -10.12 -45.75 -4.68
C ALA A 399 -11.08 -46.71 -5.41
N GLY A 400 -11.32 -46.43 -6.69
CA GLY A 400 -12.26 -47.12 -7.56
C GLY A 400 -13.67 -46.51 -7.61
N GLN A 401 -14.03 -45.62 -6.68
CA GLN A 401 -15.34 -44.95 -6.67
C GLN A 401 -15.36 -43.71 -7.58
N TYR A 402 -16.57 -43.30 -8.00
CA TYR A 402 -16.76 -42.03 -8.71
C TYR A 402 -17.17 -40.92 -7.73
N VAL A 403 -16.60 -39.74 -7.95
CA VAL A 403 -16.86 -38.52 -7.18
C VAL A 403 -17.22 -37.38 -8.14
N SER A 404 -18.27 -36.64 -7.83
CA SER A 404 -18.58 -35.35 -8.43
C SER A 404 -17.88 -34.26 -7.65
N VAL A 405 -17.11 -33.45 -8.35
CA VAL A 405 -16.35 -32.32 -7.84
C VAL A 405 -17.01 -31.03 -8.33
N ASP A 406 -17.44 -30.19 -7.40
CA ASP A 406 -17.99 -28.85 -7.65
C ASP A 406 -17.19 -27.82 -6.85
N ASP A 407 -16.44 -26.96 -7.54
CA ASP A 407 -15.62 -25.90 -6.94
C ASP A 407 -16.18 -24.53 -7.33
N GLN A 408 -16.60 -23.77 -6.33
CA GLN A 408 -17.17 -22.44 -6.46
C GLN A 408 -16.17 -21.35 -6.02
N GLY A 409 -14.93 -21.73 -5.68
CA GLY A 409 -13.84 -20.87 -5.24
C GLY A 409 -13.73 -20.73 -3.72
N ASP A 410 -14.85 -20.40 -3.07
CA ASP A 410 -14.99 -20.30 -1.61
C ASP A 410 -15.65 -21.54 -0.97
N LEU A 411 -16.22 -22.42 -1.80
CA LEU A 411 -16.83 -23.69 -1.42
C LEU A 411 -16.41 -24.78 -2.39
N LEU A 412 -15.77 -25.83 -1.86
CA LEU A 412 -15.50 -27.07 -2.57
C LEU A 412 -16.44 -28.16 -2.07
N VAL A 413 -17.16 -28.81 -2.98
CA VAL A 413 -18.07 -29.92 -2.68
C VAL A 413 -17.64 -31.16 -3.44
N LEU A 414 -17.36 -32.23 -2.70
CA LEU A 414 -17.10 -33.57 -3.20
C LEU A 414 -18.29 -34.46 -2.85
N SER A 415 -18.95 -35.06 -3.82
CA SER A 415 -20.10 -35.96 -3.58
C SER A 415 -19.95 -37.26 -4.33
N ARG A 416 -20.34 -38.38 -3.72
CA ARG A 416 -20.29 -39.69 -4.37
C ARG A 416 -21.22 -39.70 -5.57
N ALA A 417 -20.72 -40.16 -6.70
CA ALA A 417 -21.44 -40.22 -7.96
C ALA A 417 -21.59 -41.67 -8.44
N ALA A 418 -22.62 -41.93 -9.25
CA ALA A 418 -22.74 -43.19 -9.97
C ALA A 418 -21.73 -43.24 -11.12
N ASP A 419 -21.38 -44.45 -11.56
CA ASP A 419 -20.58 -44.63 -12.77
C ASP A 419 -21.34 -44.03 -13.98
N PRO A 420 -20.76 -43.08 -14.73
CA PRO A 420 -21.40 -42.51 -15.92
C PRO A 420 -21.75 -43.55 -17.00
N ASP A 421 -21.00 -44.65 -17.08
CA ASP A 421 -21.21 -45.73 -18.06
C ASP A 421 -22.18 -46.81 -17.55
N ASP A 422 -22.39 -46.91 -16.23
CA ASP A 422 -23.37 -47.80 -15.59
C ASP A 422 -24.02 -47.14 -14.37
N PRO A 423 -25.09 -46.32 -14.56
CA PRO A 423 -25.62 -45.42 -13.53
C PRO A 423 -26.49 -46.16 -12.50
N THR A 424 -25.88 -47.06 -11.73
CA THR A 424 -26.50 -47.65 -10.56
C THR A 424 -26.57 -46.62 -9.43
N PRO A 425 -27.71 -46.47 -8.72
CA PRO A 425 -27.80 -45.58 -7.58
C PRO A 425 -26.75 -45.90 -6.51
N VAL A 426 -26.05 -44.88 -6.07
CA VAL A 426 -25.08 -44.95 -4.96
C VAL A 426 -25.66 -44.26 -3.72
N GLY A 427 -25.28 -44.74 -2.54
CA GLY A 427 -25.65 -44.09 -1.27
C GLY A 427 -25.05 -42.69 -1.16
N LEU A 428 -25.72 -41.82 -0.40
CA LEU A 428 -25.28 -40.45 -0.21
C LEU A 428 -24.01 -40.41 0.66
N ALA A 429 -22.96 -39.83 0.11
CA ALA A 429 -21.74 -39.51 0.81
C ALA A 429 -21.18 -38.22 0.20
N GLN A 430 -21.07 -37.17 0.99
CA GLN A 430 -20.60 -35.86 0.56
C GLN A 430 -19.65 -35.29 1.62
N VAL A 431 -18.58 -34.64 1.16
CA VAL A 431 -17.74 -33.77 1.97
C VAL A 431 -17.74 -32.42 1.30
N ALA A 432 -17.84 -31.36 2.08
CA ALA A 432 -17.64 -30.02 1.57
C ALA A 432 -16.80 -29.21 2.54
N ALA A 433 -16.04 -28.29 1.99
CA ALA A 433 -15.24 -27.35 2.76
C ALA A 433 -15.49 -25.94 2.23
N SER A 434 -15.76 -25.02 3.15
CA SER A 434 -15.98 -23.61 2.85
C SER A 434 -14.94 -22.76 3.55
N ARG A 435 -14.51 -21.69 2.89
CA ARG A 435 -13.63 -20.66 3.45
C ARG A 435 -14.08 -19.27 2.99
N GLY A 436 -14.01 -18.28 3.86
CA GLY A 436 -14.19 -16.88 3.50
C GLY A 436 -15.18 -16.13 4.39
N ASN A 437 -15.88 -15.14 3.81
CA ASN A 437 -16.70 -14.21 4.59
C ASN A 437 -18.13 -14.70 4.87
N ASN A 438 -18.52 -15.86 4.34
CA ASN A 438 -19.89 -16.35 4.40
C ASN A 438 -19.92 -17.83 4.78
N LEU A 439 -20.98 -18.22 5.51
CA LEU A 439 -21.26 -19.61 5.80
C LEU A 439 -21.94 -20.29 4.60
N PRO A 440 -21.64 -21.58 4.33
CA PRO A 440 -22.26 -22.30 3.24
C PRO A 440 -23.73 -22.60 3.55
N VAL A 441 -24.54 -22.73 2.49
CA VAL A 441 -25.93 -23.17 2.62
C VAL A 441 -25.97 -24.69 2.68
N ILE A 442 -26.36 -25.23 3.83
CA ILE A 442 -26.53 -26.68 4.03
C ILE A 442 -28.03 -27.00 4.03
N SER A 443 -28.43 -27.99 3.23
CA SER A 443 -29.85 -28.39 3.16
C SER A 443 -30.34 -28.89 4.52
N GLY A 444 -31.38 -28.26 5.06
CA GLY A 444 -31.98 -28.65 6.34
C GLY A 444 -31.26 -28.14 7.58
N ALA A 445 -30.12 -27.44 7.44
CA ALA A 445 -29.43 -26.80 8.54
C ALA A 445 -29.34 -25.28 8.35
N THR A 446 -29.51 -24.51 9.43
CA THR A 446 -29.24 -23.07 9.43
C THR A 446 -27.96 -22.82 10.23
N LEU A 447 -26.96 -22.20 9.60
CA LEU A 447 -25.70 -21.84 10.26
C LEU A 447 -25.66 -20.35 10.60
N ALA A 448 -24.99 -20.04 11.71
CA ALA A 448 -24.62 -18.67 12.05
C ALA A 448 -23.27 -18.66 12.78
N ALA A 449 -22.51 -17.58 12.61
CA ALA A 449 -21.33 -17.27 13.40
C ALA A 449 -21.64 -16.02 14.23
N LYS A 450 -21.16 -16.00 15.48
CA LYS A 450 -21.40 -14.89 16.40
C LYS A 450 -20.10 -14.49 17.10
N PRO A 451 -19.75 -13.18 17.12
CA PRO A 451 -18.60 -12.71 17.88
C PRO A 451 -18.75 -12.88 19.40
N VAL A 452 -17.65 -13.23 20.06
CA VAL A 452 -17.54 -13.49 21.50
C VAL A 452 -16.96 -12.27 22.21
N PHE A 453 -17.82 -11.42 22.79
CA PHE A 453 -17.44 -10.09 23.30
C PHE A 453 -16.89 -10.03 24.74
N ASP A 454 -16.87 -11.13 25.48
CA ASP A 454 -16.36 -11.18 26.86
C ASP A 454 -14.83 -11.30 26.94
N THR A 455 -14.18 -11.41 25.79
CA THR A 455 -12.75 -11.61 25.65
C THR A 455 -12.06 -10.29 25.29
N GLU A 456 -10.96 -9.97 25.98
CA GLU A 456 -10.11 -8.84 25.62
C GLU A 456 -9.34 -9.16 24.34
N LEU A 457 -9.20 -8.19 23.43
CA LEU A 457 -8.48 -8.36 22.18
C LEU A 457 -7.07 -7.80 22.28
N GLY A 458 -6.14 -8.43 21.56
CA GLY A 458 -4.79 -7.93 21.35
C GLY A 458 -4.37 -8.01 19.88
N PRO A 459 -3.42 -7.16 19.46
CA PRO A 459 -2.83 -7.23 18.14
C PRO A 459 -1.90 -8.43 18.00
N ASP A 460 -1.90 -9.05 16.82
CA ASP A 460 -0.86 -9.99 16.42
C ASP A 460 0.53 -9.35 16.62
N PRO A 461 1.48 -10.02 17.31
CA PRO A 461 2.79 -9.45 17.62
C PRO A 461 3.66 -9.13 16.40
N SER A 462 3.42 -9.78 15.27
CA SER A 462 4.26 -9.66 14.06
C SER A 462 3.83 -8.50 13.18
N CYS A 463 2.52 -8.28 13.01
CA CYS A 463 2.01 -7.31 12.05
C CYS A 463 0.84 -6.46 12.53
N GLY A 464 0.27 -6.77 13.69
CA GLY A 464 -0.73 -5.93 14.32
C GLY A 464 -2.18 -6.14 13.90
N THR A 465 -2.48 -7.16 13.09
CA THR A 465 -3.87 -7.56 12.80
C THR A 465 -4.60 -7.84 14.13
N VAL A 466 -5.86 -7.45 14.22
CA VAL A 466 -6.71 -7.69 15.39
C VAL A 466 -7.99 -8.36 14.91
N ALA A 467 -8.34 -9.45 15.58
CA ALA A 467 -9.55 -10.20 15.29
C ALA A 467 -10.35 -10.50 16.55
N GLN A 468 -11.68 -10.54 16.41
CA GLN A 468 -12.60 -10.97 17.45
C GLN A 468 -12.95 -12.44 17.21
N PRO A 469 -12.76 -13.34 18.20
CA PRO A 469 -13.14 -14.73 18.05
C PRO A 469 -14.64 -14.87 17.88
N GLN A 470 -15.06 -15.87 17.09
CA GLN A 470 -16.47 -16.19 16.87
C GLN A 470 -16.79 -17.62 17.31
N GLU A 471 -18.02 -17.82 17.76
CA GLU A 471 -18.64 -19.12 18.03
C GLU A 471 -19.59 -19.46 16.87
N PHE A 472 -19.59 -20.72 16.44
CA PHE A 472 -20.57 -21.21 15.48
C PHE A 472 -21.83 -21.71 16.18
N SER A 473 -22.95 -21.59 15.48
CA SER A 473 -24.19 -22.25 15.84
C SER A 473 -24.83 -22.90 14.62
N ALA A 474 -25.31 -24.12 14.79
CA ALA A 474 -26.06 -24.85 13.79
C ALA A 474 -27.45 -25.19 14.35
N GLU A 475 -28.48 -24.88 13.59
CA GLU A 475 -29.85 -25.34 13.83
C GLU A 475 -30.18 -26.46 12.86
N PHE A 476 -30.61 -27.62 13.37
CA PHE A 476 -31.03 -28.76 12.57
C PHE A 476 -32.15 -29.50 13.29
N GLY A 477 -33.26 -29.75 12.60
CA GLY A 477 -34.41 -30.43 13.19
C GLY A 477 -35.05 -29.67 14.38
N GLY A 478 -34.83 -28.35 14.51
CA GLY A 478 -35.33 -27.52 15.62
C GLY A 478 -34.44 -27.47 16.86
N GLU A 479 -33.32 -28.20 16.89
CA GLU A 479 -32.31 -28.11 17.94
C GLU A 479 -31.18 -27.16 17.50
N ILE A 480 -30.70 -26.30 18.41
CA ILE A 480 -29.58 -25.40 18.17
C ILE A 480 -28.38 -25.89 18.97
N VAL A 481 -27.32 -26.26 18.29
CA VAL A 481 -26.04 -26.63 18.89
C VAL A 481 -25.02 -25.53 18.62
N ARG A 482 -24.16 -25.26 19.60
CA ARG A 482 -23.06 -24.31 19.49
C ARG A 482 -21.74 -25.03 19.62
N PHE A 483 -20.74 -24.56 18.90
CA PHE A 483 -19.43 -25.17 18.86
C PHE A 483 -18.37 -24.14 18.50
N LEU A 484 -17.15 -24.38 18.98
CA LEU A 484 -15.98 -23.53 18.75
C LEU A 484 -15.14 -24.05 17.56
N PRO A 485 -14.25 -23.22 17.00
CA PRO A 485 -13.18 -23.71 16.15
C PRO A 485 -12.40 -24.85 16.81
N GLY A 486 -12.13 -25.92 16.06
CA GLY A 486 -11.53 -27.17 16.54
C GLY A 486 -12.52 -28.21 17.08
N GLU A 487 -13.80 -27.86 17.25
CA GLU A 487 -14.84 -28.80 17.66
C GLU A 487 -15.64 -29.34 16.45
N GLN A 488 -16.22 -30.53 16.64
CA GLN A 488 -17.17 -31.14 15.72
C GLN A 488 -18.53 -31.31 16.37
N VAL A 489 -19.59 -31.16 15.58
CA VAL A 489 -20.97 -31.46 15.97
C VAL A 489 -21.57 -32.49 15.01
N GLU A 490 -22.25 -33.47 15.58
CA GLU A 490 -22.99 -34.50 14.84
C GLU A 490 -24.49 -34.25 14.99
N LEU A 491 -25.20 -34.22 13.86
CA LEU A 491 -26.62 -33.93 13.76
C LEU A 491 -27.27 -35.08 12.97
N ASP A 492 -28.33 -35.67 13.53
CA ASP A 492 -29.01 -36.82 12.93
C ASP A 492 -30.53 -36.59 12.97
N ASP A 493 -31.20 -36.67 11.81
CA ASP A 493 -32.66 -36.56 11.69
C ASP A 493 -33.36 -37.92 11.52
N GLY A 494 -32.60 -39.02 11.62
CA GLY A 494 -33.04 -40.39 11.42
C GLY A 494 -33.00 -40.88 9.96
N ALA A 495 -32.84 -39.97 8.99
CA ALA A 495 -32.63 -40.31 7.58
C ALA A 495 -31.20 -40.00 7.11
N ASN A 496 -30.61 -38.94 7.64
CA ASN A 496 -29.28 -38.45 7.30
C ASN A 496 -28.45 -38.16 8.55
N HIS A 497 -27.14 -38.33 8.41
CA HIS A 497 -26.16 -37.90 9.39
C HIS A 497 -25.31 -36.76 8.82
N LEU A 498 -25.31 -35.63 9.50
CA LEU A 498 -24.53 -34.43 9.17
C LEU A 498 -23.50 -34.20 10.28
N THR A 499 -22.23 -34.27 9.93
CA THR A 499 -21.13 -33.86 10.82
C THR A 499 -20.58 -32.53 10.34
N ILE A 500 -20.43 -31.56 11.24
CA ILE A 500 -19.90 -30.23 10.96
C ILE A 500 -18.67 -30.00 11.83
N PHE A 501 -17.59 -29.53 11.22
CA PHE A 501 -16.32 -29.19 11.86
C PHE A 501 -16.10 -27.69 11.73
N GLY A 502 -16.03 -26.98 12.85
CA GLY A 502 -15.60 -25.58 12.86
C GLY A 502 -14.09 -25.53 12.73
N VAL A 503 -13.55 -24.94 11.67
CA VAL A 503 -12.09 -24.92 11.46
C VAL A 503 -11.50 -23.61 11.93
N HIS A 504 -12.06 -22.50 11.47
CA HIS A 504 -11.60 -21.15 11.81
C HIS A 504 -12.81 -20.21 11.90
N ALA A 505 -12.84 -19.32 12.89
CA ALA A 505 -13.95 -18.39 13.07
C ALA A 505 -13.52 -17.11 13.77
N GLU A 506 -13.28 -16.07 12.97
CA GLU A 506 -12.84 -14.78 13.47
C GLU A 506 -13.58 -13.64 12.76
N ARG A 507 -13.59 -12.46 13.37
CA ARG A 507 -14.02 -11.22 12.72
C ARG A 507 -12.87 -10.23 12.75
N ARG A 508 -12.37 -9.85 11.58
CA ARG A 508 -11.28 -8.90 11.40
C ARG A 508 -11.74 -7.49 11.78
N ILE A 509 -11.09 -6.91 12.78
CA ILE A 509 -11.34 -5.55 13.28
C ILE A 509 -10.25 -4.59 12.80
N ILE A 510 -9.00 -5.05 12.77
CA ILE A 510 -7.89 -4.37 12.09
C ILE A 510 -7.24 -5.40 11.20
N LEU A 511 -7.08 -5.11 9.91
CA LEU A 511 -6.47 -6.01 8.95
C LEU A 511 -5.22 -5.38 8.33
N ALA A 512 -4.08 -6.03 8.54
CA ALA A 512 -2.88 -5.85 7.73
C ALA A 512 -2.81 -6.98 6.69
N PRO A 513 -3.01 -6.72 5.37
CA PRO A 513 -3.14 -7.76 4.35
C PRO A 513 -1.92 -8.68 4.21
N ASP A 514 -0.71 -8.17 4.50
CA ASP A 514 0.55 -8.92 4.41
C ASP A 514 0.61 -10.14 5.37
N CYS A 515 -0.39 -10.32 6.22
CA CYS A 515 -0.21 -11.03 7.48
C CYS A 515 -1.41 -11.83 7.95
N ALA A 516 -2.48 -11.86 7.17
CA ALA A 516 -3.63 -12.70 7.47
C ALA A 516 -3.83 -13.62 6.26
N GLU A 517 -3.70 -14.93 6.44
CA GLU A 517 -4.22 -15.86 5.45
C GLU A 517 -5.75 -15.72 5.35
N GLY A 518 -6.39 -16.15 4.27
CA GLY A 518 -7.84 -15.98 4.11
C GLY A 518 -8.26 -14.67 3.43
N PRO A 519 -9.44 -14.09 3.73
CA PRO A 519 -9.99 -12.97 2.96
C PRO A 519 -9.27 -11.63 3.19
N ASP A 520 -8.74 -11.00 2.14
CA ASP A 520 -8.05 -9.69 2.21
C ASP A 520 -8.97 -8.48 2.46
N THR A 521 -10.04 -8.64 3.23
CA THR A 521 -11.02 -7.59 3.56
C THR A 521 -11.45 -7.68 5.01
N LEU A 522 -11.86 -6.56 5.61
CA LEU A 522 -12.58 -6.59 6.89
C LEU A 522 -13.85 -7.44 6.83
N GLY A 523 -14.24 -7.97 8.00
CA GLY A 523 -15.44 -8.76 8.14
C GLY A 523 -15.15 -10.11 8.78
N ASP A 524 -16.04 -11.06 8.52
CA ASP A 524 -15.93 -12.40 9.07
C ASP A 524 -14.91 -13.22 8.26
N ASP A 525 -14.10 -14.02 8.94
CA ASP A 525 -13.19 -15.02 8.38
C ASP A 525 -13.59 -16.38 8.94
N LEU A 526 -14.32 -17.15 8.13
CA LEU A 526 -15.01 -18.35 8.55
C LEU A 526 -14.57 -19.51 7.69
N GLU A 527 -14.21 -20.62 8.35
CA GLU A 527 -13.89 -21.87 7.70
C GLU A 527 -14.60 -23.03 8.38
N LEU A 528 -15.22 -23.87 7.57
CA LEU A 528 -16.06 -24.95 8.02
C LEU A 528 -15.96 -26.13 7.05
N VAL A 529 -15.91 -27.34 7.60
CA VAL A 529 -15.95 -28.57 6.83
C VAL A 529 -17.15 -29.37 7.29
N TYR A 530 -17.94 -29.90 6.36
CA TYR A 530 -19.05 -30.76 6.72
C TYR A 530 -19.06 -32.05 5.91
N VAL A 531 -19.52 -33.12 6.56
CA VAL A 531 -19.67 -34.45 5.98
C VAL A 531 -21.13 -34.83 6.08
N TRP A 532 -21.71 -35.25 4.95
CA TRP A 532 -23.05 -35.77 4.87
C TRP A 532 -23.00 -37.25 4.48
N ALA A 533 -23.67 -38.11 5.24
CA ALA A 533 -23.75 -39.54 4.95
C ALA A 533 -25.16 -40.08 5.22
N ASP A 534 -25.55 -41.13 4.49
CA ASP A 534 -26.75 -41.90 4.81
C ASP A 534 -26.58 -42.61 6.16
N SER A 535 -27.59 -42.53 7.05
CA SER A 535 -27.55 -43.13 8.39
C SER A 535 -27.37 -44.67 8.41
N GLN A 536 -27.48 -45.33 7.26
CA GLN A 536 -27.29 -46.79 7.10
C GLN A 536 -25.83 -47.20 6.78
N GLN A 537 -24.90 -46.24 6.66
CA GLN A 537 -23.52 -46.47 6.20
C GLN A 537 -22.45 -45.86 7.12
N GLN A 538 -22.62 -45.93 8.45
CA GLN A 538 -21.45 -45.83 9.34
C GLN A 538 -20.52 -47.04 9.10
N PRO A 539 -19.18 -46.86 9.15
CA PRO A 539 -18.24 -47.98 9.12
C PRO A 539 -18.44 -48.98 10.27
#